data_AF-A0A0F9SI92-F1
#
_entry.id   AF-A0A0F9SI92-F1
#
_cell.length_a   1.000
_cell.length_b   1.000
_cell.length_c   1.000
_cell.angle_alpha   90.00
_cell.angle_beta   90.00
_cell.angle_gamma   90.00
#
_symmetry.space_group_name_H-M   'P 1'
#
loop_
_entity.id
_entity.type
_entity.pdbx_description
1 polymer ?
#
loop_
_entity_poly.entity_id
_entity_poly.type
_entity_poly.pdbx_seq_one_letter_code
_entity_poly.pdbx_strand_id
1 'polypeptide(L)'
;YISMPTDYPYLAIIWRSHYVGRHVYDMVTNFKLVANGGAYVPMDIGTEDLLRQLMAKQPRLSYRIMDHLSNGATFYSYLSDSEDVRLGGEDNVDLTCGYRNWEHGSRTVWVYRAGSAEGSNMNIGATVSGYLPFAYYVVPLGDPKDPADWFQAPTFKKLSLELTGAVASGENAVCVVQARPYS
;
A
#
# COMPACT_ATOMS: atom_id res chain seq x y z
N TYR A 1 0.78 18.50 2.96
CA TYR A 1 0.36 18.54 4.38
C TYR A 1 -1.09 18.10 4.48
N ILE A 2 -1.41 17.19 5.39
CA ILE A 2 -2.75 16.68 5.65
C ILE A 2 -3.08 17.06 7.10
N SER A 3 -4.19 17.77 7.33
CA SER A 3 -4.63 18.11 8.68
C SER A 3 -5.21 16.87 9.36
N MET A 4 -4.78 16.60 10.60
CA MET A 4 -5.16 15.38 11.33
C MET A 4 -6.10 15.75 12.51
N PRO A 5 -7.14 14.94 12.79
CA PRO A 5 -8.15 15.24 13.80
C PRO A 5 -7.67 15.00 15.25
N THR A 6 -7.68 15.98 16.13
CA THR A 6 -7.12 15.85 17.49
C THR A 6 -8.10 15.35 18.55
N ASP A 7 -9.29 14.87 18.17
CA ASP A 7 -10.39 14.63 19.13
C ASP A 7 -10.13 13.46 20.10
N TYR A 8 -9.45 12.41 19.63
CA TYR A 8 -9.22 11.17 20.36
C TYR A 8 -7.79 10.65 20.13
N PRO A 9 -7.24 9.83 21.05
CA PRO A 9 -5.95 9.17 20.85
C PRO A 9 -5.91 8.36 19.56
N TYR A 10 -4.73 8.32 18.92
CA TYR A 10 -4.52 7.55 17.69
C TYR A 10 -3.99 6.16 18.02
N LEU A 11 -4.55 5.16 17.35
CA LEU A 11 -4.06 3.78 17.38
C LEU A 11 -3.12 3.50 16.20
N ALA A 12 -3.47 4.02 15.02
CA ALA A 12 -2.70 3.85 13.81
C ALA A 12 -3.01 4.93 12.78
N ILE A 13 -2.09 5.10 11.85
CA ILE A 13 -2.32 5.80 10.58
C ILE A 13 -2.28 4.75 9.48
N ILE A 14 -3.36 4.66 8.69
CA ILE A 14 -3.42 3.84 7.49
C ILE A 14 -3.10 4.75 6.32
N TRP A 15 -2.06 4.44 5.58
CA TRP A 15 -1.63 5.20 4.42
C TRP A 15 -1.59 4.28 3.19
N ARG A 16 -2.06 4.77 2.06
CA ARG A 16 -1.89 4.16 0.75
C ARG A 16 -1.33 5.19 -0.19
N SER A 17 -0.32 4.80 -0.94
CA SER A 17 0.19 5.57 -2.07
C SER A 17 0.30 4.65 -3.27
N HIS A 18 -0.21 5.09 -4.42
CA HIS A 18 -0.24 4.27 -5.62
C HIS A 18 -0.01 5.12 -6.88
N TYR A 19 0.88 4.60 -7.73
CA TYR A 19 1.06 5.03 -9.10
C TYR A 19 1.63 3.86 -9.90
N VAL A 20 1.04 3.58 -11.06
CA VAL A 20 1.43 2.42 -11.87
C VAL A 20 2.89 2.56 -12.30
N GLY A 21 3.70 1.54 -12.02
CA GLY A 21 5.10 1.48 -12.43
C GLY A 21 6.06 2.35 -11.60
N ARG A 22 5.68 2.75 -10.38
CA ARG A 22 6.54 3.47 -9.44
C ARG A 22 6.52 2.81 -8.07
N HIS A 23 7.67 2.82 -7.41
CA HIS A 23 7.78 2.36 -6.03
C HIS A 23 7.12 3.36 -5.08
N VAL A 24 6.68 2.87 -3.92
CA VAL A 24 6.00 3.74 -2.96
C VAL A 24 6.93 4.81 -2.37
N TYR A 25 8.20 4.48 -2.17
CA TYR A 25 9.19 5.44 -1.66
C TYR A 25 9.64 6.46 -2.73
N ASP A 26 9.42 6.18 -4.02
CA ASP A 26 9.56 7.19 -5.09
C ASP A 26 8.41 8.20 -5.04
N MET A 27 7.23 7.76 -4.60
CA MET A 27 6.05 8.64 -4.48
C MET A 27 6.08 9.46 -3.21
N VAL A 28 6.50 8.86 -2.09
CA VAL A 28 6.61 9.50 -0.79
C VAL A 28 7.97 9.14 -0.21
N THR A 29 8.89 10.09 -0.14
CA THR A 29 10.24 9.83 0.37
C THR A 29 10.32 9.87 1.88
N ASN A 30 9.45 10.67 2.52
CA ASN A 30 9.45 10.86 3.97
C ASN A 30 8.04 10.90 4.54
N PHE A 31 7.87 10.24 5.69
CA PHE A 31 6.64 10.18 6.46
C PHE A 31 6.84 10.89 7.80
N LYS A 32 6.19 12.05 7.97
CA LYS A 32 6.42 12.91 9.13
C LYS A 32 5.13 13.35 9.80
N LEU A 33 4.99 13.07 11.09
CA LEU A 33 3.91 13.57 11.92
C LEU A 33 4.41 14.79 12.69
N VAL A 34 3.71 15.92 12.54
CA VAL A 34 4.10 17.20 13.12
C VAL A 34 3.01 17.73 14.04
N ALA A 35 3.40 18.20 15.21
CA ALA A 35 2.52 18.82 16.19
C ALA A 35 2.81 20.31 16.37
N ASN A 36 1.75 21.07 16.60
CA ASN A 36 1.79 22.50 16.97
C ASN A 36 2.68 23.35 16.03
N GLY A 37 2.63 23.10 14.72
CA GLY A 37 3.36 23.89 13.72
C GLY A 37 4.88 23.66 13.71
N GLY A 38 5.34 22.46 14.10
CA GLY A 38 6.77 22.10 14.06
C GLY A 38 7.47 22.15 15.40
N ALA A 39 6.80 22.61 16.46
CA ALA A 39 7.38 22.66 17.81
C ALA A 39 7.68 21.27 18.39
N TYR A 40 6.96 20.24 17.93
CA TYR A 40 7.20 18.86 18.29
C TYR A 40 6.96 17.96 17.07
N VAL A 41 7.85 16.98 16.86
CA VAL A 41 7.82 16.05 15.73
C VAL A 41 7.87 14.63 16.28
N PRO A 42 6.72 14.01 16.59
CA PRO A 42 6.68 12.67 17.16
C PRO A 42 7.19 11.57 16.23
N MET A 43 7.14 11.78 14.91
CA MET A 43 7.62 10.83 13.92
C MET A 43 8.22 11.57 12.73
N ASP A 44 9.42 11.18 12.34
CA ASP A 44 10.10 11.64 11.13
C ASP A 44 10.95 10.48 10.61
N ILE A 45 10.43 9.77 9.61
CA ILE A 45 11.04 8.53 9.11
C ILE A 45 10.98 8.48 7.58
N GLY A 46 12.11 8.10 6.98
CA GLY A 46 12.18 7.80 5.56
C GLY A 46 11.24 6.65 5.22
N THR A 47 10.48 6.78 4.14
CA THR A 47 9.46 5.79 3.78
C THR A 47 10.05 4.40 3.59
N GLU A 48 11.22 4.28 2.98
CA GLU A 48 11.88 2.99 2.80
C GLU A 48 12.12 2.27 4.14
N ASP A 49 12.65 2.99 5.13
CA ASP A 49 12.90 2.44 6.48
C ASP A 49 11.60 2.13 7.21
N LEU A 50 10.57 2.98 7.06
CA LEU A 50 9.24 2.72 7.59
C LEU A 50 8.69 1.39 7.05
N LEU A 51 8.73 1.17 5.74
CA LEU A 51 8.25 -0.07 5.14
C LEU A 51 9.03 -1.29 5.63
N ARG A 52 10.37 -1.19 5.73
CA ARG A 52 11.19 -2.28 6.29
C ARG A 52 10.74 -2.62 7.72
N GLN A 53 10.47 -1.63 8.56
CA GLN A 53 9.95 -1.85 9.91
C GLN A 53 8.56 -2.48 9.92
N LEU A 54 7.67 -2.06 9.01
CA LEU A 54 6.33 -2.63 8.90
C LEU A 54 6.38 -4.08 8.40
N MET A 55 7.18 -4.37 7.37
CA MET A 55 7.37 -5.72 6.84
C MET A 55 7.96 -6.67 7.89
N ALA A 56 8.89 -6.19 8.73
CA ALA A 56 9.47 -6.99 9.81
C ALA A 56 8.46 -7.38 10.90
N LYS A 57 7.39 -6.60 11.07
CA LYS A 57 6.36 -6.81 12.10
C LYS A 57 5.12 -7.54 11.59
N GLN A 58 4.93 -7.63 10.29
CA GLN A 58 3.74 -8.23 9.68
C GLN A 58 4.04 -9.61 9.09
N PRO A 59 3.12 -10.58 9.24
CA PRO A 59 3.28 -11.87 8.60
C PRO A 59 3.19 -11.71 7.07
N ARG A 60 3.89 -12.59 6.35
CA ARG A 60 3.67 -12.75 4.92
C ARG A 60 2.25 -13.29 4.69
N LEU A 61 1.48 -12.62 3.84
CA LEU A 61 0.13 -13.01 3.49
C LEU A 61 0.10 -13.65 2.10
N SER A 62 -0.95 -14.42 1.83
CA SER A 62 -1.27 -14.88 0.48
C SER A 62 -2.76 -14.76 0.23
N TYR A 63 -3.11 -14.27 -0.95
CA TYR A 63 -4.48 -14.10 -1.41
C TYR A 63 -4.59 -14.40 -2.89
N ARG A 64 -5.81 -14.67 -3.34
CA ARG A 64 -6.10 -14.97 -4.74
C ARG A 64 -6.88 -13.80 -5.35
N ILE A 65 -6.41 -13.31 -6.48
CA ILE A 65 -7.14 -12.39 -7.34
C ILE A 65 -7.79 -13.23 -8.45
N MET A 66 -9.05 -12.96 -8.74
CA MET A 66 -9.80 -13.57 -9.83
C MET A 66 -10.37 -12.44 -10.67
N ASP A 67 -9.97 -12.36 -11.93
CA ASP A 67 -10.42 -11.32 -12.85
C ASP A 67 -10.97 -11.91 -14.15
N HIS A 68 -11.88 -11.17 -14.76
CA HIS A 68 -12.50 -11.49 -16.03
C HIS A 68 -11.92 -10.58 -17.11
N LEU A 69 -11.14 -11.14 -18.04
CA LEU A 69 -10.39 -10.38 -19.04
C LEU A 69 -10.89 -10.69 -20.45
N SER A 70 -11.05 -9.62 -21.25
CA SER A 70 -11.32 -9.72 -22.68
C SER A 70 -10.03 -10.01 -23.46
N ASN A 71 -10.18 -10.47 -24.70
CA ASN A 71 -9.05 -10.73 -25.59
C ASN A 71 -8.16 -9.48 -25.76
N GLY A 72 -6.84 -9.64 -25.61
CA GLY A 72 -5.87 -8.56 -25.72
C GLY A 72 -5.88 -7.55 -24.57
N ALA A 73 -6.64 -7.78 -23.50
CA ALA A 73 -6.67 -6.89 -22.33
C ALA A 73 -5.39 -7.02 -21.50
N THR A 74 -4.92 -5.90 -20.96
CA THR A 74 -3.82 -5.88 -19.99
C THR A 74 -4.36 -6.11 -18.58
N PHE A 75 -3.75 -7.04 -17.85
CA PHE A 75 -4.07 -7.24 -16.44
C PHE A 75 -3.20 -6.32 -15.58
N TYR A 76 -3.85 -5.41 -14.86
CA TYR A 76 -3.22 -4.53 -13.89
C TYR A 76 -3.56 -5.00 -12.48
N SER A 77 -2.73 -5.88 -11.90
CA SER A 77 -2.82 -6.16 -10.47
C SER A 77 -2.21 -5.00 -9.67
N TYR A 78 -2.95 -4.51 -8.68
CA TYR A 78 -2.39 -3.64 -7.64
C TYR A 78 -1.48 -4.46 -6.74
N LEU A 79 -0.18 -4.48 -7.06
CA LEU A 79 0.84 -5.15 -6.27
C LEU A 79 1.74 -4.10 -5.62
N SER A 80 1.98 -4.27 -4.33
CA SER A 80 3.02 -3.57 -3.57
C SER A 80 4.40 -4.08 -3.96
N ASP A 81 5.42 -3.26 -3.71
CA ASP A 81 6.85 -3.57 -3.87
C ASP A 81 7.26 -4.90 -3.19
N SER A 82 6.52 -5.28 -2.14
CA SER A 82 6.79 -6.46 -1.33
C SER A 82 5.95 -7.71 -1.70
N GLU A 83 5.28 -7.69 -2.86
CA GLU A 83 4.41 -8.75 -3.32
C GLU A 83 4.95 -9.50 -4.55
N ASP A 84 4.79 -10.83 -4.51
CA ASP A 84 5.02 -11.73 -5.62
C ASP A 84 3.70 -12.24 -6.16
N VAL A 85 3.52 -12.18 -7.48
CA VAL A 85 2.39 -12.79 -8.17
C VAL A 85 2.81 -14.06 -8.89
N ARG A 86 2.04 -15.12 -8.66
CA ARG A 86 2.08 -16.37 -9.42
C ARG A 86 0.76 -16.53 -10.14
N LEU A 87 0.81 -16.59 -11.46
CA LEU A 87 -0.38 -16.81 -12.28
C LEU A 87 -0.72 -18.30 -12.27
N GLY A 88 -2.00 -18.62 -12.10
CA GLY A 88 -2.50 -19.97 -12.34
C GLY A 88 -2.59 -20.15 -13.85
N GLY A 89 -1.63 -20.85 -14.44
CA GLY A 89 -1.64 -21.12 -15.88
C GLY A 89 -2.82 -22.03 -16.24
N GLU A 90 -3.65 -21.57 -17.17
CA GLU A 90 -4.35 -22.47 -18.09
C GLU A 90 -3.47 -22.56 -19.34
N ASP A 91 -3.28 -23.77 -19.90
CA ASP A 91 -2.34 -24.07 -21.00
C ASP A 91 -2.59 -23.31 -22.32
N ASN A 92 -3.58 -22.41 -22.35
CA ASN A 92 -4.03 -21.67 -23.53
C ASN A 92 -3.69 -20.16 -23.49
N VAL A 93 -2.82 -19.72 -22.57
CA VAL A 93 -2.48 -18.30 -22.39
C VAL A 93 -0.96 -18.11 -22.34
N ASP A 94 -0.45 -17.28 -23.24
CA ASP A 94 0.92 -16.76 -23.20
C ASP A 94 0.97 -15.53 -22.31
N LEU A 95 1.49 -15.68 -21.10
CA LEU A 95 1.62 -14.59 -20.14
C LEU A 95 3.00 -13.94 -20.27
N THR A 96 3.06 -12.66 -20.61
CA THR A 96 4.31 -11.89 -20.66
C THR A 96 4.31 -10.86 -19.55
N CYS A 97 5.30 -10.92 -18.65
CA CYS A 97 5.46 -9.88 -17.63
C CYS A 97 5.84 -8.56 -18.32
N GLY A 98 5.01 -7.53 -18.18
CA GLY A 98 5.18 -6.23 -18.86
C GLY A 98 6.31 -5.38 -18.31
N TYR A 99 6.79 -5.73 -17.12
CA TYR A 99 7.96 -5.13 -16.50
C TYR A 99 8.71 -6.19 -15.69
N ARG A 100 10.00 -6.41 -16.00
CA ARG A 100 10.88 -7.35 -15.29
C ARG A 100 12.09 -6.58 -14.78
N ASN A 101 11.90 -5.76 -13.76
CA ASN A 101 13.04 -5.23 -13.00
C ASN A 101 13.45 -6.24 -11.93
N TRP A 102 14.76 -6.35 -11.70
CA TRP A 102 15.35 -7.16 -10.62
C TRP A 102 15.09 -6.57 -9.22
N GLU A 103 14.41 -5.43 -9.16
CA GLU A 103 14.08 -4.69 -7.95
C GLU A 103 12.55 -4.73 -7.78
N HIS A 104 12.10 -5.75 -7.05
CA HIS A 104 10.91 -5.78 -6.20
C HIS A 104 9.66 -4.96 -6.62
N GLY A 105 8.65 -5.66 -7.14
CA GLY A 105 7.22 -5.30 -7.08
C GLY A 105 6.76 -4.07 -7.86
N SER A 106 6.77 -4.18 -9.19
CA SER A 106 5.76 -3.53 -10.02
C SER A 106 5.52 -4.43 -11.23
N ARG A 107 4.39 -5.14 -11.26
CA ARG A 107 4.14 -6.17 -12.29
C ARG A 107 2.81 -5.93 -12.96
N THR A 108 2.87 -5.33 -14.15
CA THR A 108 1.84 -5.53 -15.17
C THR A 108 2.04 -6.89 -15.79
N VAL A 109 0.96 -7.64 -15.98
CA VAL A 109 1.01 -8.90 -16.71
C VAL A 109 0.25 -8.69 -18.00
N TRP A 110 0.95 -8.87 -19.11
CA TRP A 110 0.31 -8.96 -20.42
C TRP A 110 -0.19 -10.38 -20.62
N VAL A 111 -1.42 -10.46 -21.12
CA VAL A 111 -2.08 -11.70 -21.49
C VAL A 111 -2.09 -11.73 -23.02
N TYR A 112 -1.19 -12.51 -23.60
CA TYR A 112 -1.20 -12.87 -25.01
C TYR A 112 -1.83 -14.26 -25.16
N ARG A 113 -2.47 -14.54 -26.28
CA ARG A 113 -3.09 -15.85 -26.52
C ARG A 113 -2.48 -16.48 -27.77
N ALA A 114 -2.04 -17.73 -27.65
CA ALA A 114 -1.85 -18.62 -28.78
C ALA A 114 -3.07 -19.54 -28.91
N GLY A 115 -3.85 -19.38 -29.99
CA GLY A 115 -4.68 -20.47 -30.53
C GLY A 115 -6.17 -20.55 -30.16
N SER A 116 -6.96 -20.63 -31.24
CA SER A 116 -8.31 -21.16 -31.48
C SER A 116 -9.59 -20.43 -31.06
N ALA A 117 -9.57 -19.37 -30.25
CA ALA A 117 -10.79 -18.54 -30.08
C ALA A 117 -10.47 -17.08 -29.79
N GLU A 118 -10.01 -16.35 -30.80
CA GLU A 118 -10.06 -14.90 -30.78
C GLU A 118 -11.54 -14.47 -30.61
N GLY A 119 -11.90 -13.96 -29.42
CA GLY A 119 -13.22 -13.36 -29.19
C GLY A 119 -13.96 -13.70 -27.89
N SER A 120 -13.49 -14.63 -27.06
CA SER A 120 -14.15 -14.95 -25.78
C SER A 120 -13.47 -14.31 -24.58
N ASN A 121 -14.24 -13.76 -23.63
CA ASN A 121 -13.73 -13.36 -22.32
C ASN A 121 -13.31 -14.61 -21.51
N MET A 122 -12.34 -14.45 -20.61
CA MET A 122 -11.85 -15.54 -19.76
C MET A 122 -11.62 -15.13 -18.31
N ASN A 123 -11.68 -16.11 -17.41
CA ASN A 123 -11.35 -15.91 -16.01
C ASN A 123 -9.88 -16.26 -15.79
N ILE A 124 -9.09 -15.30 -15.30
CA ILE A 124 -7.70 -15.54 -14.91
C ILE A 124 -7.62 -15.48 -13.38
N GLY A 125 -6.92 -16.47 -12.82
CA GLY A 125 -6.61 -16.52 -11.40
C GLY A 125 -5.13 -16.23 -11.15
N ALA A 126 -4.85 -15.31 -10.24
CA ALA A 126 -3.52 -15.03 -9.76
C ALA A 126 -3.44 -15.31 -8.25
N THR A 127 -2.41 -16.03 -7.83
CA THR A 127 -2.06 -16.15 -6.41
C THR A 127 -1.01 -15.11 -6.11
N VAL A 128 -1.31 -14.18 -5.21
CA VAL A 128 -0.36 -13.18 -4.72
C VAL A 128 0.13 -13.60 -3.34
N SER A 129 1.41 -13.38 -3.07
CA SER A 129 1.99 -13.55 -1.75
C SER A 129 3.05 -12.50 -1.47
N GLY A 130 3.02 -11.90 -0.29
CA GLY A 130 3.94 -10.83 0.07
C GLY A 130 3.64 -10.23 1.44
N TYR A 131 4.20 -9.06 1.67
CA TYR A 131 3.91 -8.23 2.84
C TYR A 131 3.02 -7.04 2.42
N LEU A 132 2.43 -6.34 3.38
CA LEU A 132 1.74 -5.05 3.15
C LEU A 132 0.79 -5.06 1.93
N PRO A 133 -0.22 -5.96 1.90
CA PRO A 133 -0.98 -6.23 0.70
C PRO A 133 -1.77 -5.00 0.22
N PHE A 134 -2.02 -4.95 -1.09
CA PHE A 134 -2.81 -3.89 -1.74
C PHE A 134 -2.24 -2.47 -1.55
N ALA A 135 -0.95 -2.37 -1.21
CA ALA A 135 -0.25 -1.11 -0.92
C ALA A 135 -0.90 -0.27 0.20
N TYR A 136 -1.52 -0.94 1.19
CA TYR A 136 -1.97 -0.28 2.43
C TYR A 136 -0.94 -0.51 3.55
N TYR A 137 -0.47 0.59 4.11
CA TYR A 137 0.55 0.62 5.14
C TYR A 137 -0.09 1.07 6.45
N VAL A 138 -0.13 0.16 7.43
CA VAL A 138 -0.65 0.45 8.77
C VAL A 138 0.52 0.84 9.66
N VAL A 139 0.65 2.12 9.95
CA VAL A 139 1.67 2.67 10.85
C VAL A 139 1.10 2.67 12.27
N PRO A 140 1.53 1.77 13.16
CA PRO A 140 1.04 1.74 14.53
C PRO A 140 1.55 2.95 15.32
N LEU A 141 0.69 3.52 16.16
CA LEU A 141 0.99 4.65 17.03
C LEU A 141 0.77 4.26 18.50
N GLY A 142 1.46 3.18 18.89
CA GLY A 142 1.34 2.51 20.18
C GLY A 142 0.86 1.06 20.05
N ASP A 143 0.91 0.30 21.14
CA ASP A 143 0.30 -1.03 21.23
C ASP A 143 -1.25 -0.90 21.27
N PRO A 144 -1.99 -1.47 20.31
CA PRO A 144 -3.46 -1.44 20.36
C PRO A 144 -4.06 -2.10 21.60
N LYS A 145 -3.30 -2.93 22.32
CA LYS A 145 -3.72 -3.59 23.56
C LYS A 145 -3.41 -2.78 24.81
N ASP A 146 -2.55 -1.77 24.73
CA ASP A 146 -2.16 -0.94 25.88
C ASP A 146 -2.57 0.53 25.68
N PRO A 147 -3.68 0.98 26.29
CA PRO A 147 -4.15 2.36 26.19
C PRO A 147 -3.14 3.42 26.66
N ALA A 148 -2.20 3.04 27.54
CA ALA A 148 -1.17 3.97 28.02
C ALA A 148 -0.13 4.28 26.94
N ASP A 149 0.06 3.39 25.97
CA ASP A 149 1.03 3.53 24.87
C ASP A 149 0.44 4.25 23.64
N TRP A 150 -0.86 4.51 23.63
CA TRP A 150 -1.51 5.17 22.49
C TRP A 150 -1.01 6.61 22.32
N PHE A 151 -0.89 7.03 21.07
CA PHE A 151 -0.51 8.40 20.76
C PHE A 151 -1.61 9.38 21.19
N GLN A 152 -1.30 10.20 22.20
CA GLN A 152 -2.24 11.12 22.87
C GLN A 152 -2.49 12.38 22.03
N ALA A 153 -3.11 12.22 20.85
CA ALA A 153 -3.45 13.31 19.94
C ALA A 153 -4.21 14.51 20.57
N PRO A 154 -5.13 14.32 21.55
CA PRO A 154 -5.84 15.43 22.20
C PRO A 154 -4.96 16.39 23.00
N THR A 155 -3.72 16.01 23.32
CA THR A 155 -2.77 16.89 24.01
C THR A 155 -2.21 17.99 23.10
N PHE A 156 -2.40 17.88 21.79
CA PHE A 156 -1.90 18.83 20.80
C PHE A 156 -3.03 19.69 20.22
N LYS A 157 -2.75 20.98 19.98
CA LYS A 157 -3.72 21.91 19.38
C LYS A 157 -3.87 21.71 17.87
N LYS A 158 -2.80 21.26 17.22
CA LYS A 158 -2.76 21.02 15.77
C LYS A 158 -1.85 19.85 15.48
N LEU A 159 -2.33 18.91 14.68
CA LEU A 159 -1.54 17.84 14.11
C LEU A 159 -1.61 17.89 12.58
N SER A 160 -0.47 17.68 11.94
CA SER A 160 -0.38 17.55 10.49
C SER A 160 0.50 16.38 10.11
N LEU A 161 0.05 15.59 9.14
CA LEU A 161 0.86 14.58 8.48
C LEU A 161 1.48 15.20 7.22
N GLU A 162 2.80 15.11 7.12
CA GLU A 162 3.59 15.59 6.01
C GLU A 162 4.14 14.39 5.26
N LEU A 163 3.64 14.21 4.05
CA LEU A 163 4.15 13.23 3.10
C LEU A 163 4.95 14.03 2.07
N THR A 164 6.28 13.91 2.12
CA THR A 164 7.15 14.57 1.14
C THR A 164 7.15 13.72 -0.12
N GLY A 165 6.59 14.23 -1.21
CA GLY A 165 6.54 13.51 -2.48
C GLY A 165 7.64 13.92 -3.44
N ALA A 166 8.12 12.98 -4.26
CA ALA A 166 9.01 13.27 -5.39
C ALA A 166 8.29 13.25 -6.75
N VAL A 167 7.08 12.70 -6.85
CA VAL A 167 6.31 12.57 -8.11
C VAL A 167 4.95 13.25 -8.01
N ALA A 168 4.65 14.16 -8.94
CA ALA A 168 3.47 15.02 -8.93
C ALA A 168 2.12 14.33 -9.29
N SER A 169 2.09 13.00 -9.44
CA SER A 169 0.90 12.27 -9.92
C SER A 169 0.54 11.03 -9.10
N GLY A 170 1.21 10.79 -7.97
CA GLY A 170 0.85 9.67 -7.08
C GLY A 170 -0.47 9.92 -6.35
N GLU A 171 -1.37 8.94 -6.39
CA GLU A 171 -2.60 8.96 -5.60
C GLU A 171 -2.25 8.61 -4.15
N ASN A 172 -2.54 9.52 -3.22
CA ASN A 172 -2.27 9.33 -1.80
C ASN A 172 -3.57 9.39 -1.00
N ALA A 173 -3.83 8.33 -0.23
CA ALA A 173 -4.96 8.24 0.69
C ALA A 173 -4.44 8.00 2.10
N VAL A 174 -5.01 8.72 3.07
CA VAL A 174 -4.65 8.60 4.49
C VAL A 174 -5.93 8.50 5.31
N CYS A 175 -5.93 7.55 6.23
CA CYS A 175 -6.97 7.35 7.23
C CYS A 175 -6.33 7.26 8.61
N VAL A 176 -7.00 7.80 9.63
CA VAL A 176 -6.56 7.73 11.02
C VAL A 176 -7.52 6.82 11.79
N VAL A 177 -6.96 5.89 12.55
CA VAL A 177 -7.73 5.05 13.48
C VAL A 177 -7.69 5.72 14.86
N GLN A 178 -8.83 6.26 15.28
CA GLN A 178 -9.00 6.92 16.58
C GLN A 178 -9.66 5.99 17.59
N ALA A 179 -9.19 6.02 18.83
CA ALA A 179 -9.82 5.32 19.95
C ALA A 179 -11.08 6.07 20.43
N ARG A 180 -12.22 5.79 19.81
CA ARG A 180 -13.51 6.37 20.22
C ARG A 180 -14.14 5.51 21.32
N PRO A 181 -14.68 6.12 22.40
CA PRO A 181 -15.54 5.39 23.30
C PRO A 181 -16.78 4.95 22.51
N TYR A 182 -17.03 3.64 22.45
CA TYR A 182 -18.30 3.12 21.96
C TYR A 182 -19.35 3.46 23.03
N SER A 183 -20.15 4.49 22.76
CA SER A 183 -21.35 4.84 23.52
C SER A 183 -22.55 4.03 23.04
#